data_AF-A0A2V5ND83-F1
#
_entry.id   AF-A0A2V5ND83-F1
#
_cell.length_a   1.000
_cell.length_b   1.000
_cell.length_c   1.000
_cell.angle_alpha   90.00
_cell.angle_beta   90.00
_cell.angle_gamma   90.00
#
_symmetry.space_group_name_H-M   'P 1'
#
loop_
_entity.id
_entity.type
_entity.pdbx_description
1 polymer ?
#
loop_
_entity_poly.entity_id
_entity_poly.type
_entity_poly.pdbx_seq_one_letter_code
_entity_poly.pdbx_strand_id
1 'polypeptide(L)'
;MWNPDPQSRAKRLVRLLALAAVLCLLVPFIYWRLGLSRKIDSHLKTVRAAGDPVSAKELDAWYPQVSAEENAALIYGRAFSRFVSPGNGRATPDYLKLKLPSRKEVVPQSLQLAIADALADNREALDLLHQAARLKRSRYPISLTQGPNTLLPHLAPLKHAARLFELEVIEALEHGNADEAARSVRASTGLGRSLVAEPLLISQLVRLSLNTASCRSLERIMNRARLTDRQLLDLNSALSETQNPAGFTRALVGERAIGISLFTAPLKDALASTPSGTSGRLETVAIDLFAPLIKASGFFERDQIFYFETMQAYLGALSLPSPKSLETAKNVEGRIDEATAKYYIFSGMLLPGLRRGVQKDLESIALVRAAQTALAIERFRLGHEDRLPDSLAALVPGYLQSVPNDAFDASPLRYKRLSEGYVLYSIGADGTDDGGRERKEKTKHRDPEEP
;
A
#
# COMPACT_ATOMS: atom_id res chain seq x y z
N MET A 1 71.95 4.73 -47.56
CA MET A 1 71.54 3.92 -46.39
C MET A 1 70.99 4.85 -45.33
N TRP A 2 69.66 4.98 -45.23
CA TRP A 2 69.03 5.72 -44.14
C TRP A 2 68.99 4.79 -42.93
N ASN A 3 69.85 5.03 -41.94
CA ASN A 3 69.85 4.26 -40.69
C ASN A 3 68.87 4.96 -39.72
N PRO A 4 67.67 4.41 -39.46
CA PRO A 4 66.73 5.06 -38.57
C PRO A 4 67.27 5.04 -37.14
N ASP A 5 67.37 6.24 -36.54
CA ASP A 5 67.86 6.51 -35.20
C ASP A 5 67.28 5.50 -34.18
N PRO A 6 68.11 4.75 -33.43
CA PRO A 6 67.65 3.76 -32.43
C PRO A 6 66.72 4.40 -31.37
N GLN A 7 66.84 5.70 -31.08
CA GLN A 7 65.92 6.39 -30.18
C GLN A 7 64.49 6.50 -30.76
N SER A 8 64.35 6.54 -32.09
CA SER A 8 63.05 6.60 -32.76
C SER A 8 62.29 5.25 -32.69
N ARG A 9 63.01 4.13 -32.76
CA ARG A 9 62.45 2.77 -32.64
C ARG A 9 61.98 2.47 -31.22
N ALA A 10 62.76 2.86 -30.21
CA ALA A 10 62.38 2.72 -28.80
C ALA A 10 61.11 3.55 -28.47
N LYS A 11 61.05 4.81 -28.92
CA LYS A 11 59.85 5.66 -28.76
C LYS A 11 58.62 5.08 -29.44
N ARG A 12 58.79 4.46 -30.62
CA ARG A 12 57.69 3.78 -31.34
C ARG A 12 57.21 2.53 -30.60
N LEU A 13 58.13 1.73 -30.06
CA LEU A 13 57.80 0.53 -29.28
C LEU A 13 57.05 0.90 -27.99
N VAL A 14 57.50 1.92 -27.26
CA VAL A 14 56.82 2.42 -26.05
C VAL A 14 55.41 2.90 -26.37
N ARG A 15 55.21 3.63 -27.48
CA ARG A 15 53.87 4.04 -27.93
C ARG A 15 52.97 2.85 -28.29
N LEU A 16 53.52 1.83 -28.95
CA LEU A 16 52.77 0.62 -29.30
C LEU A 16 52.39 -0.19 -28.05
N LEU A 17 53.29 -0.32 -27.08
CA LEU A 17 53.01 -0.98 -25.80
C LEU A 17 51.98 -0.21 -24.96
N ALA A 18 52.06 1.12 -24.93
CA ALA A 18 51.06 1.96 -24.27
C ALA A 18 49.69 1.83 -24.94
N LEU A 19 49.63 1.85 -26.27
CA LEU A 19 48.40 1.64 -27.03
C LEU A 19 47.82 0.24 -26.77
N ALA A 20 48.65 -0.81 -26.77
CA ALA A 20 48.23 -2.16 -26.47
C ALA A 20 47.66 -2.27 -25.05
N ALA A 21 48.31 -1.65 -24.06
CA ALA A 21 47.82 -1.60 -22.68
C ALA A 21 46.47 -0.88 -22.57
N VAL A 22 46.30 0.25 -23.26
CA VAL A 22 45.01 0.97 -23.32
C VAL A 22 43.93 0.08 -23.96
N LEU A 23 44.22 -0.58 -25.08
CA LEU A 23 43.27 -1.47 -25.74
C LEU A 23 42.90 -2.68 -24.87
N CYS A 24 43.87 -3.26 -24.14
CA CYS A 24 43.65 -4.36 -23.21
C CYS A 24 42.70 -3.99 -22.05
N LEU A 25 42.61 -2.72 -21.67
CA LEU A 25 41.64 -2.25 -20.66
C LEU A 25 40.33 -1.78 -21.30
N LEU A 26 40.42 -1.11 -22.45
CA LEU A 26 39.27 -0.50 -23.13
C LEU A 26 38.32 -1.56 -23.71
N VAL A 27 38.85 -2.61 -24.35
CA VAL A 27 38.02 -3.62 -25.02
C VAL A 27 37.16 -4.41 -24.01
N PRO A 28 37.70 -4.95 -22.90
CA PRO A 28 36.87 -5.59 -21.87
C PRO A 28 35.88 -4.63 -21.23
N PHE A 29 36.27 -3.36 -21.00
CA PHE A 29 35.39 -2.35 -20.46
C PHE A 29 34.20 -2.06 -21.39
N ILE A 30 34.45 -1.88 -22.69
CA ILE A 30 33.39 -1.70 -23.70
C ILE A 30 32.49 -2.93 -23.75
N TYR A 31 33.07 -4.14 -23.78
CA TYR A 31 32.31 -5.38 -23.79
C TYR A 31 31.38 -5.50 -22.56
N TRP A 32 31.91 -5.17 -21.38
CA TRP A 32 31.13 -5.13 -20.14
C TRP A 32 30.02 -4.08 -20.19
N ARG A 33 30.29 -2.86 -20.66
CA ARG A 33 29.27 -1.79 -20.84
C ARG A 33 28.16 -2.22 -21.79
N LEU A 34 28.50 -2.81 -22.93
CA LEU A 34 27.53 -3.37 -23.88
C LEU A 34 26.73 -4.51 -23.26
N GLY A 35 27.35 -5.33 -22.42
CA GLY A 35 26.68 -6.38 -21.64
C GLY A 35 25.60 -5.82 -20.70
N LEU A 36 25.90 -4.74 -19.98
CA LEU A 36 24.91 -4.08 -19.10
C LEU A 36 23.71 -3.55 -19.90
N SER A 37 23.97 -2.82 -20.99
CA SER A 37 22.90 -2.28 -21.84
C SER A 37 22.03 -3.39 -22.43
N ARG A 38 22.63 -4.47 -22.96
CA ARG A 38 21.89 -5.64 -23.47
C ARG A 38 21.03 -6.29 -22.40
N LYS A 39 21.52 -6.38 -21.16
CA LYS A 39 20.75 -6.95 -20.04
C LYS A 39 19.54 -6.08 -19.69
N ILE A 40 19.70 -4.76 -19.63
CA ILE A 40 18.59 -3.82 -19.44
C ILE A 40 17.57 -3.95 -20.58
N ASP A 41 18.01 -3.92 -21.84
CA ASP A 41 17.12 -4.07 -23.00
C ASP A 41 16.33 -5.39 -22.95
N SER A 42 16.99 -6.48 -22.56
CA SER A 42 16.36 -7.80 -22.38
C SER A 42 15.29 -7.77 -21.28
N HIS A 43 15.59 -7.15 -20.14
CA HIS A 43 14.63 -6.98 -19.05
C HIS A 43 13.41 -6.17 -19.50
N LEU A 44 13.63 -5.02 -20.14
CA LEU A 44 12.55 -4.15 -20.63
C LEU A 44 11.69 -4.86 -21.69
N LYS A 45 12.30 -5.63 -22.61
CA LYS A 45 11.58 -6.45 -23.59
C LYS A 45 10.72 -7.51 -22.92
N THR A 46 11.26 -8.21 -21.92
CA THR A 46 10.51 -9.23 -21.15
C THR A 46 9.28 -8.61 -20.49
N VAL A 47 9.41 -7.43 -19.88
CA VAL A 47 8.29 -6.76 -19.20
C VAL A 47 7.22 -6.31 -20.20
N ARG A 48 7.63 -5.68 -21.31
CA ARG A 48 6.69 -5.30 -22.38
C ARG A 48 5.98 -6.50 -22.99
N ALA A 49 6.69 -7.62 -23.17
CA ALA A 49 6.10 -8.87 -23.67
C ALA A 49 5.05 -9.45 -22.72
N ALA A 50 5.16 -9.20 -21.42
CA ALA A 50 4.15 -9.54 -20.42
C ALA A 50 2.96 -8.55 -20.38
N GLY A 51 3.00 -7.46 -21.15
CA GLY A 51 1.97 -6.42 -21.18
C GLY A 51 2.08 -5.39 -20.05
N ASP A 52 3.17 -5.41 -19.29
CA ASP A 52 3.41 -4.50 -18.18
C ASP A 52 4.11 -3.20 -18.66
N PRO A 53 3.82 -2.05 -18.01
CA PRO A 53 4.47 -0.79 -18.34
C PRO A 53 5.94 -0.76 -17.89
N VAL A 54 6.79 -0.12 -18.67
CA VAL A 54 8.21 0.14 -18.32
C VAL A 54 8.56 1.63 -18.22
N SER A 55 7.57 2.51 -18.28
CA SER A 55 7.77 3.95 -18.05
C SER A 55 6.53 4.58 -17.41
N ALA A 56 6.69 5.77 -16.84
CA ALA A 56 5.62 6.59 -16.28
C ALA A 56 4.51 6.88 -17.32
N LYS A 57 4.88 7.11 -18.59
CA LYS A 57 3.93 7.32 -19.69
C LYS A 57 3.14 6.05 -20.03
N GLU A 58 3.84 4.92 -20.16
CA GLU A 58 3.19 3.64 -20.39
C GLU A 58 2.28 3.26 -19.20
N LEU A 59 2.70 3.57 -17.97
CA LEU A 59 1.92 3.34 -16.75
C LEU A 59 0.63 4.17 -16.72
N ASP A 60 0.68 5.44 -17.11
CA ASP A 60 -0.50 6.31 -17.16
C ASP A 60 -1.56 5.79 -18.13
N ALA A 61 -1.12 5.30 -19.30
CA ALA A 61 -1.96 4.66 -20.30
C ALA A 61 -2.49 3.28 -19.84
N TRP A 62 -1.69 2.54 -19.07
CA TRP A 62 -2.03 1.23 -18.53
C TRP A 62 -3.00 1.31 -17.34
N TYR A 63 -3.00 2.40 -16.58
CA TYR A 63 -3.97 2.66 -15.52
C TYR A 63 -5.39 2.68 -16.16
N PRO A 64 -6.36 1.86 -15.71
CA PRO A 64 -7.65 1.74 -16.39
C PRO A 64 -8.44 3.05 -16.45
N GLN A 65 -9.00 3.34 -17.63
CA GLN A 65 -9.92 4.46 -17.82
C GLN A 65 -11.32 4.11 -17.30
N VAL A 66 -12.04 5.13 -16.82
CA VAL A 66 -13.42 5.02 -16.32
C VAL A 66 -14.19 6.23 -16.85
N SER A 67 -15.38 6.00 -17.43
CA SER A 67 -16.23 7.09 -17.91
C SER A 67 -16.71 7.97 -16.76
N ALA A 68 -17.09 9.21 -17.05
CA ALA A 68 -17.47 10.16 -15.99
C ALA A 68 -18.67 9.68 -15.17
N GLU A 69 -19.62 8.99 -15.79
CA GLU A 69 -20.86 8.50 -15.18
C GLU A 69 -20.60 7.36 -14.19
N GLU A 70 -19.56 6.55 -14.44
CA GLU A 70 -19.21 5.40 -13.61
C GLU A 70 -18.11 5.71 -12.59
N ASN A 71 -17.48 6.90 -12.65
CA ASN A 71 -16.28 7.22 -11.89
C ASN A 71 -16.58 7.78 -10.49
N ALA A 72 -16.50 6.91 -9.47
CA ALA A 72 -16.64 7.28 -8.06
C ALA A 72 -15.70 8.42 -7.63
N ALA A 73 -14.47 8.47 -8.18
CA ALA A 73 -13.46 9.46 -7.79
C ALA A 73 -13.90 10.91 -8.06
N LEU A 74 -14.71 11.15 -9.09
CA LEU A 74 -15.23 12.49 -9.39
C LEU A 74 -16.25 12.94 -8.34
N ILE A 75 -17.06 12.02 -7.83
CA ILE A 75 -18.02 12.30 -6.75
C ILE A 75 -17.27 12.47 -5.42
N TYR A 76 -16.29 11.60 -5.14
CA TYR A 76 -15.41 11.77 -3.98
C TYR A 76 -14.67 13.10 -4.00
N GLY A 77 -14.11 13.51 -5.15
CA GLY A 77 -13.46 14.82 -5.29
C GLY A 77 -14.37 15.99 -4.97
N ARG A 78 -15.65 15.92 -5.39
CA ARG A 78 -16.66 16.91 -4.99
C ARG A 78 -16.91 16.89 -3.49
N ALA A 79 -17.05 15.70 -2.87
CA ALA A 79 -17.20 15.58 -1.42
C ALA A 79 -16.02 16.22 -0.66
N PHE A 80 -14.79 15.98 -1.13
CA PHE A 80 -13.58 16.51 -0.49
C PHE A 80 -13.54 18.04 -0.49
N SER A 81 -14.05 18.67 -1.57
CA SER A 81 -14.16 20.13 -1.64
C SER A 81 -15.19 20.74 -0.69
N ARG A 82 -16.05 19.91 -0.07
CA ARG A 82 -17.07 20.29 0.90
C ARG A 82 -16.69 19.99 2.35
N PHE A 83 -15.51 19.45 2.59
CA PHE A 83 -15.05 19.22 3.96
C PHE A 83 -14.90 20.55 4.70
N VAL A 84 -15.55 20.63 5.85
CA VAL A 84 -15.34 21.73 6.78
C VAL A 84 -14.03 21.46 7.52
N SER A 85 -13.05 22.34 7.34
CA SER A 85 -11.76 22.22 8.00
C SER A 85 -11.94 22.38 9.52
N PRO A 86 -11.37 21.46 10.32
CA PRO A 86 -11.39 21.60 11.76
C PRO A 86 -10.55 22.82 12.19
N GLY A 87 -11.12 23.68 13.05
CA GLY A 87 -10.40 24.82 13.64
C GLY A 87 -10.52 26.19 12.93
N ASN A 88 -11.40 26.35 11.94
CA ASN A 88 -11.65 27.64 11.27
C ASN A 88 -12.51 28.62 12.11
N GLY A 89 -12.16 28.82 13.39
CA GLY A 89 -12.79 29.85 14.25
C GLY A 89 -14.12 29.46 14.91
N ARG A 90 -14.59 28.22 14.75
CA ARG A 90 -15.65 27.64 15.61
C ARG A 90 -15.01 26.99 16.84
N ALA A 91 -15.72 27.01 17.97
CA ALA A 91 -15.31 26.35 19.22
C ALA A 91 -15.36 24.80 19.16
N THR A 92 -15.62 24.22 17.98
CA THR A 92 -15.77 22.78 17.81
C THR A 92 -14.40 22.09 17.74
N PRO A 93 -14.20 21.00 18.51
CA PRO A 93 -12.95 20.24 18.48
C PRO A 93 -12.60 19.69 17.10
N ASP A 94 -11.32 19.55 16.81
CA ASP A 94 -10.83 18.90 15.60
C ASP A 94 -11.27 17.42 15.57
N TYR A 95 -12.30 17.11 14.76
CA TYR A 95 -12.90 15.78 14.71
C TYR A 95 -11.94 14.68 14.25
N LEU A 96 -10.86 15.05 13.56
CA LEU A 96 -9.78 14.14 13.16
C LEU A 96 -8.92 13.72 14.35
N LYS A 97 -8.89 14.52 15.42
CA LYS A 97 -8.10 14.28 16.64
C LYS A 97 -8.91 13.75 17.82
N LEU A 98 -10.24 13.64 17.69
CA LEU A 98 -11.08 13.09 18.74
C LEU A 98 -10.61 11.67 19.12
N LYS A 99 -10.40 11.43 20.42
CA LYS A 99 -10.18 10.07 20.91
C LYS A 99 -11.53 9.36 20.96
N LEU A 100 -11.74 8.39 20.07
CA LEU A 100 -12.97 7.60 20.08
C LEU A 100 -12.92 6.57 21.21
N PRO A 101 -14.05 6.30 21.89
CA PRO A 101 -14.12 5.30 22.94
C PRO A 101 -13.81 3.92 22.36
N SER A 102 -13.42 2.94 23.18
CA SER A 102 -13.34 1.55 22.72
C SER A 102 -14.73 1.00 22.35
N ARG A 103 -14.79 -0.20 21.76
CA ARG A 103 -16.07 -0.84 21.36
C ARG A 103 -16.99 -1.19 22.54
N LYS A 104 -16.46 -1.24 23.76
CA LYS A 104 -17.19 -1.55 25.01
C LYS A 104 -17.52 -0.31 25.85
N GLU A 105 -16.86 0.81 25.58
CA GLU A 105 -17.04 2.04 26.36
C GLU A 105 -18.32 2.79 25.97
N VAL A 106 -18.93 3.45 26.95
CA VAL A 106 -20.02 4.40 26.72
C VAL A 106 -19.41 5.68 26.15
N VAL A 107 -20.09 6.28 25.16
CA VAL A 107 -19.65 7.55 24.58
C VAL A 107 -19.96 8.68 25.57
N PRO A 108 -18.99 9.47 26.05
CA PRO A 108 -19.28 10.60 26.92
C PRO A 108 -20.15 11.65 26.21
N GLN A 109 -21.07 12.30 26.92
CA GLN A 109 -21.99 13.27 26.33
C GLN A 109 -21.27 14.42 25.60
N SER A 110 -20.15 14.90 26.14
CA SER A 110 -19.35 15.94 25.49
C SER A 110 -18.75 15.49 24.15
N LEU A 111 -18.39 14.22 24.04
CA LEU A 111 -17.92 13.63 22.79
C LEU A 111 -19.06 13.42 21.81
N GLN A 112 -20.24 12.99 22.28
CA GLN A 112 -21.43 12.85 21.44
C GLN A 112 -21.81 14.18 20.78
N LEU A 113 -21.81 15.28 21.53
CA LEU A 113 -22.05 16.63 20.97
C LEU A 113 -21.00 17.00 19.92
N ALA A 114 -19.71 16.76 20.17
CA ALA A 114 -18.66 17.04 19.20
C ALA A 114 -18.78 16.19 17.93
N ILE A 115 -19.27 14.95 18.05
CA ILE A 115 -19.56 14.08 16.91
C ILE A 115 -20.75 14.62 16.11
N ALA A 116 -21.86 14.95 16.77
CA ALA A 116 -23.05 15.51 16.13
C ALA A 116 -22.73 16.80 15.36
N ASP A 117 -21.96 17.72 15.98
CA ASP A 117 -21.51 18.95 15.33
C ASP A 117 -20.65 18.67 14.08
N ALA A 118 -19.69 17.75 14.19
CA ALA A 118 -18.83 17.39 13.07
C ALA A 118 -19.61 16.78 11.90
N LEU A 119 -20.62 15.95 12.18
CA LEU A 119 -21.50 15.36 11.17
C LEU A 119 -22.42 16.41 10.54
N ALA A 120 -23.02 17.29 11.35
CA ALA A 120 -23.87 18.37 10.88
C ALA A 120 -23.10 19.33 9.94
N ASP A 121 -21.88 19.70 10.33
CA ASP A 121 -21.01 20.57 9.53
C ASP A 121 -20.59 19.94 8.20
N ASN A 122 -20.51 18.61 8.13
CA ASN A 122 -20.06 17.89 6.93
C ASN A 122 -21.20 17.18 6.19
N ARG A 123 -22.47 17.55 6.43
CA ARG A 123 -23.64 16.86 5.84
C ARG A 123 -23.60 16.80 4.31
N GLU A 124 -23.30 17.90 3.62
CA GLU A 124 -23.20 17.92 2.16
C GLU A 124 -22.09 16.99 1.65
N ALA A 125 -20.95 16.96 2.36
CA ALA A 125 -19.86 16.06 2.03
C ALA A 125 -20.28 14.60 2.23
N LEU A 126 -20.91 14.27 3.37
CA LEU A 126 -21.41 12.93 3.68
C LEU A 126 -22.40 12.41 2.63
N ASP A 127 -23.35 13.23 2.20
CA ASP A 127 -24.31 12.87 1.15
C ASP A 127 -23.59 12.48 -0.15
N LEU A 128 -22.57 13.25 -0.54
CA LEU A 128 -21.73 12.94 -1.71
C LEU A 128 -20.85 11.69 -1.49
N LEU A 129 -20.31 11.47 -0.29
CA LEU A 129 -19.54 10.27 0.05
C LEU A 129 -20.40 9.00 -0.07
N HIS A 130 -21.63 9.03 0.46
CA HIS A 130 -22.60 7.92 0.34
C HIS A 130 -23.00 7.68 -1.11
N GLN A 131 -23.17 8.73 -1.92
CA GLN A 131 -23.43 8.62 -3.36
C GLN A 131 -22.25 7.96 -4.09
N ALA A 132 -21.03 8.45 -3.87
CA ALA A 132 -19.81 7.93 -4.47
C ALA A 132 -19.60 6.44 -4.15
N ALA A 133 -19.88 6.03 -2.90
CA ALA A 133 -19.72 4.66 -2.45
C ALA A 133 -20.66 3.65 -3.12
N ARG A 134 -21.68 4.10 -3.87
CA ARG A 134 -22.55 3.22 -4.68
C ARG A 134 -21.88 2.80 -5.99
N LEU A 135 -20.98 3.61 -6.51
CA LEU A 135 -20.25 3.33 -7.75
C LEU A 135 -19.13 2.30 -7.50
N LYS A 136 -18.95 1.39 -8.46
CA LYS A 136 -18.00 0.27 -8.36
C LYS A 136 -16.65 0.58 -9.01
N ARG A 137 -16.62 1.51 -9.97
CA ARG A 137 -15.42 1.89 -10.71
C ARG A 137 -14.93 3.26 -10.23
N SER A 138 -13.63 3.47 -10.31
CA SER A 138 -12.99 4.69 -9.82
C SER A 138 -11.66 4.90 -10.54
N ARG A 139 -11.41 6.15 -10.93
CA ARG A 139 -10.11 6.63 -11.40
C ARG A 139 -9.91 8.07 -10.93
N TYR A 140 -9.03 8.27 -9.97
CA TYR A 140 -8.63 9.62 -9.56
C TYR A 140 -7.87 10.35 -10.68
N PRO A 141 -8.09 11.66 -10.87
CA PRO A 141 -7.48 12.44 -11.95
C PRO A 141 -6.03 12.80 -11.62
N ILE A 142 -5.18 11.79 -11.50
CA ILE A 142 -3.73 11.92 -11.27
C ILE A 142 -2.98 11.74 -12.59
N SER A 143 -1.82 12.39 -12.73
CA SER A 143 -0.97 12.32 -13.91
C SER A 143 0.26 11.46 -13.60
N LEU A 144 0.20 10.16 -13.91
CA LEU A 144 1.30 9.23 -13.61
C LEU A 144 2.54 9.50 -14.48
N THR A 145 2.39 10.27 -15.56
CA THR A 145 3.49 10.76 -16.40
C THR A 145 4.53 11.58 -15.63
N GLN A 146 4.17 12.13 -14.46
CA GLN A 146 5.08 12.86 -13.58
C GLN A 146 6.04 11.93 -12.79
N GLY A 147 5.88 10.61 -12.93
CA GLY A 147 6.76 9.63 -12.30
C GLY A 147 6.77 9.77 -10.78
N PRO A 148 7.95 9.83 -10.13
CA PRO A 148 8.05 9.97 -8.67
C PRO A 148 7.40 11.26 -8.11
N ASN A 149 7.24 12.29 -8.95
CA ASN A 149 6.64 13.58 -8.56
C ASN A 149 5.11 13.60 -8.72
N THR A 150 4.47 12.46 -8.99
CA THR A 150 3.01 12.37 -9.12
C THR A 150 2.33 12.82 -7.83
N LEU A 151 1.52 13.88 -7.91
CA LEU A 151 0.74 14.37 -6.79
C LEU A 151 -0.50 13.48 -6.55
N LEU A 152 -0.75 13.15 -5.28
CA LEU A 152 -1.84 12.27 -4.85
C LEU A 152 -2.76 13.00 -3.85
N PRO A 153 -3.42 14.10 -4.26
CA PRO A 153 -4.14 14.99 -3.35
C PRO A 153 -5.36 14.33 -2.69
N HIS A 154 -5.85 13.21 -3.21
CA HIS A 154 -7.01 12.48 -2.72
C HIS A 154 -6.73 11.58 -1.51
N LEU A 155 -5.48 11.18 -1.28
CA LEU A 155 -5.17 10.16 -0.27
C LEU A 155 -5.43 10.63 1.17
N ALA A 156 -5.12 11.89 1.51
CA ALA A 156 -5.42 12.45 2.82
C ALA A 156 -6.93 12.69 3.03
N PRO A 157 -7.66 13.34 2.09
CA PRO A 157 -9.11 13.44 2.13
C PRO A 157 -9.84 12.10 2.27
N LEU A 158 -9.35 11.02 1.67
CA LEU A 158 -9.94 9.69 1.87
C LEU A 158 -9.90 9.22 3.32
N LYS A 159 -8.84 9.55 4.07
CA LYS A 159 -8.76 9.26 5.50
C LYS A 159 -9.76 10.12 6.30
N HIS A 160 -10.00 11.36 5.87
CA HIS A 160 -11.03 12.21 6.46
C HIS A 160 -12.43 11.64 6.22
N ALA A 161 -12.70 11.15 5.01
CA ALA A 161 -13.96 10.49 4.68
C ALA A 161 -14.19 9.24 5.55
N ALA A 162 -13.17 8.38 5.71
CA ALA A 162 -13.26 7.22 6.59
C ALA A 162 -13.55 7.64 8.03
N ARG A 163 -12.92 8.71 8.49
CA ARG A 163 -13.18 9.26 9.81
C ARG A 163 -14.62 9.73 9.98
N LEU A 164 -15.19 10.44 9.01
CA LEU A 164 -16.59 10.86 9.07
C LEU A 164 -17.55 9.65 9.10
N PHE A 165 -17.29 8.59 8.34
CA PHE A 165 -18.07 7.35 8.44
C PHE A 165 -17.94 6.66 9.81
N GLU A 166 -16.75 6.65 10.43
CA GLU A 166 -16.61 6.16 11.81
C GLU A 166 -17.49 6.94 12.79
N LEU A 167 -17.59 8.26 12.61
CA LEU A 167 -18.44 9.13 13.42
C LEU A 167 -19.93 8.87 13.19
N GLU A 168 -20.38 8.72 11.93
CA GLU A 168 -21.77 8.34 11.63
C GLU A 168 -22.15 7.01 12.28
N VAL A 169 -21.24 6.03 12.27
CA VAL A 169 -21.48 4.73 12.91
C VAL A 169 -21.66 4.89 14.42
N ILE A 170 -20.82 5.69 15.08
CA ILE A 170 -20.94 5.92 16.53
C ILE A 170 -22.26 6.62 16.84
N GLU A 171 -22.56 7.72 16.13
CA GLU A 171 -23.77 8.50 16.36
C GLU A 171 -25.04 7.68 16.14
N ALA A 172 -25.06 6.88 15.07
CA ALA A 172 -26.17 5.98 14.76
C ALA A 172 -26.38 4.94 15.86
N LEU A 173 -25.30 4.36 16.42
CA LEU A 173 -25.39 3.39 17.50
C LEU A 173 -25.89 4.00 18.82
N GLU A 174 -25.50 5.23 19.16
CA GLU A 174 -26.04 5.92 20.34
C GLU A 174 -27.54 6.21 20.23
N HIS A 175 -28.05 6.36 19.01
CA HIS A 175 -29.47 6.53 18.73
C HIS A 175 -30.22 5.21 18.48
N GLY A 176 -29.56 4.05 18.65
CA GLY A 176 -30.16 2.74 18.39
C GLY A 176 -30.47 2.45 16.91
N ASN A 177 -29.91 3.23 15.99
CA ASN A 177 -30.17 3.13 14.55
C ASN A 177 -29.14 2.21 13.86
N ALA A 178 -29.36 0.90 13.98
CA ALA A 178 -28.50 -0.11 13.36
C ALA A 178 -28.47 -0.02 11.81
N ASP A 179 -29.57 0.45 11.19
CA ASP A 179 -29.68 0.60 9.73
C ASP A 179 -28.73 1.67 9.18
N GLU A 180 -28.67 2.82 9.85
CA GLU A 180 -27.73 3.90 9.49
C GLU A 180 -26.29 3.44 9.71
N ALA A 181 -25.99 2.83 10.86
CA ALA A 181 -24.65 2.34 11.16
C ALA A 181 -24.17 1.32 10.10
N ALA A 182 -25.01 0.34 9.74
CA ALA A 182 -24.68 -0.64 8.71
C ALA A 182 -24.49 0.00 7.32
N ARG A 183 -25.29 1.03 7.00
CA ARG A 183 -25.16 1.80 5.75
C ARG A 183 -23.82 2.53 5.68
N SER A 184 -23.38 3.19 6.75
CA SER A 184 -22.10 3.89 6.81
C SER A 184 -20.90 2.93 6.77
N VAL A 185 -20.98 1.76 7.41
CA VAL A 185 -19.94 0.73 7.25
C VAL A 185 -19.86 0.27 5.80
N ARG A 186 -20.99 -0.04 5.16
CA ARG A 186 -21.03 -0.40 3.73
C ARG A 186 -20.43 0.71 2.88
N ALA A 187 -20.80 1.96 3.10
CA ALA A 187 -20.27 3.10 2.35
C ALA A 187 -18.75 3.26 2.53
N SER A 188 -18.24 3.04 3.75
CA SER A 188 -16.80 3.14 4.05
C SER A 188 -15.96 2.14 3.25
N THR A 189 -16.48 0.94 2.95
CA THR A 189 -15.79 -0.04 2.07
C THR A 189 -15.58 0.50 0.64
N GLY A 190 -16.46 1.39 0.19
CA GLY A 190 -16.33 2.08 -1.11
C GLY A 190 -15.08 2.94 -1.21
N LEU A 191 -14.60 3.50 -0.10
CA LEU A 191 -13.36 4.29 -0.06
C LEU A 191 -12.16 3.42 -0.43
N GLY A 192 -12.03 2.24 0.19
CA GLY A 192 -10.98 1.28 -0.14
C GLY A 192 -11.11 0.76 -1.58
N ARG A 193 -12.34 0.42 -2.02
CA ARG A 193 -12.61 -0.01 -3.40
C ARG A 193 -12.18 1.04 -4.43
N SER A 194 -12.33 2.33 -4.11
CA SER A 194 -11.98 3.43 -5.03
C SER A 194 -10.50 3.48 -5.43
N LEU A 195 -9.62 2.86 -4.64
CA LEU A 195 -8.17 2.82 -4.85
C LEU A 195 -7.68 1.50 -5.46
N VAL A 196 -8.56 0.51 -5.68
CA VAL A 196 -8.15 -0.85 -6.09
C VAL A 196 -7.36 -0.89 -7.41
N ALA A 197 -7.68 0.03 -8.33
CA ALA A 197 -7.04 0.11 -9.65
C ALA A 197 -5.83 1.05 -9.67
N GLU A 198 -5.58 1.83 -8.60
CA GLU A 198 -4.50 2.81 -8.58
C GLU A 198 -3.14 2.12 -8.41
N PRO A 199 -2.20 2.28 -9.36
CA PRO A 199 -1.02 1.44 -9.45
C PRO A 199 0.16 1.97 -8.63
N LEU A 200 -0.09 2.50 -7.44
CA LEU A 200 0.96 3.05 -6.56
C LEU A 200 0.91 2.38 -5.20
N LEU A 201 2.07 2.05 -4.63
CA LEU A 201 2.15 1.35 -3.35
C LEU A 201 1.52 2.19 -2.24
N ILE A 202 1.81 3.49 -2.20
CA ILE A 202 1.24 4.38 -1.18
C ILE A 202 -0.29 4.39 -1.23
N SER A 203 -0.89 4.35 -2.43
CA SER A 203 -2.34 4.28 -2.62
C SER A 203 -2.90 2.95 -2.12
N GLN A 204 -2.23 1.83 -2.36
CA GLN A 204 -2.63 0.55 -1.78
C GLN A 204 -2.47 0.54 -0.25
N LEU A 205 -1.40 1.10 0.32
CA LEU A 205 -1.24 1.21 1.78
C LEU A 205 -2.38 2.03 2.41
N VAL A 206 -2.83 3.10 1.76
CA VAL A 206 -4.01 3.86 2.19
C VAL A 206 -5.27 3.00 2.08
N ARG A 207 -5.47 2.27 0.97
CA ARG A 207 -6.57 1.30 0.83
C ARG A 207 -6.63 0.29 1.97
N LEU A 208 -5.50 -0.32 2.35
CA LEU A 208 -5.44 -1.28 3.46
C LEU A 208 -5.85 -0.63 4.79
N SER A 209 -5.42 0.61 5.03
CA SER A 209 -5.83 1.40 6.21
C SER A 209 -7.33 1.70 6.22
N LEU A 210 -7.92 2.00 5.07
CA LEU A 210 -9.36 2.26 4.93
C LEU A 210 -10.17 0.98 5.20
N ASN A 211 -9.75 -0.16 4.63
CA ASN A 211 -10.38 -1.46 4.90
C ASN A 211 -10.32 -1.82 6.39
N THR A 212 -9.20 -1.50 7.05
CA THR A 212 -9.03 -1.71 8.49
C THR A 212 -10.02 -0.88 9.30
N ALA A 213 -10.20 0.39 8.94
CA ALA A 213 -11.20 1.25 9.56
C ALA A 213 -12.62 0.70 9.40
N SER A 214 -13.00 0.27 8.19
CA SER A 214 -14.30 -0.37 7.93
C SER A 214 -14.54 -1.61 8.80
N CYS A 215 -13.53 -2.47 8.94
CA CYS A 215 -13.64 -3.69 9.76
C CYS A 215 -13.76 -3.36 11.26
N ARG A 216 -13.08 -2.33 11.75
CA ARG A 216 -13.23 -1.86 13.14
C ARG A 216 -14.62 -1.29 13.40
N SER A 217 -15.17 -0.53 12.46
CA SER A 217 -16.55 -0.03 12.57
C SER A 217 -17.55 -1.18 12.53
N LEU A 218 -17.34 -2.20 11.70
CA LEU A 218 -18.16 -3.40 11.71
C LEU A 218 -18.10 -4.13 13.07
N GLU A 219 -16.90 -4.35 13.60
CA GLU A 219 -16.70 -4.94 14.93
C GLU A 219 -17.49 -4.17 16.00
N ARG A 220 -17.44 -2.83 15.97
CA ARG A 220 -18.23 -1.99 16.88
C ARG A 220 -19.73 -2.25 16.76
N ILE A 221 -20.27 -2.25 15.54
CA ILE A 221 -21.71 -2.50 15.33
C ILE A 221 -22.12 -3.86 15.86
N MET A 222 -21.35 -4.92 15.57
CA MET A 222 -21.66 -6.29 16.03
C MET A 222 -21.67 -6.42 17.56
N ASN A 223 -20.94 -5.55 18.27
CA ASN A 223 -20.91 -5.52 19.73
C ASN A 223 -22.02 -4.65 20.35
N ARG A 224 -22.59 -3.70 19.60
CA ARG A 224 -23.48 -2.65 20.13
C ARG A 224 -24.93 -2.76 19.64
N ALA A 225 -25.16 -3.47 18.53
CA ALA A 225 -26.48 -3.60 17.92
C ALA A 225 -26.75 -5.05 17.48
N ARG A 226 -28.03 -5.40 17.37
CA ARG A 226 -28.47 -6.62 16.67
C ARG A 226 -28.75 -6.26 15.22
N LEU A 227 -28.05 -6.93 14.31
CA LEU A 227 -28.25 -6.78 12.87
C LEU A 227 -29.23 -7.83 12.36
N THR A 228 -30.02 -7.46 11.36
CA THR A 228 -30.88 -8.38 10.61
C THR A 228 -30.07 -9.24 9.64
N ASP A 229 -30.61 -10.39 9.22
CA ASP A 229 -29.95 -11.26 8.23
C ASP A 229 -29.61 -10.51 6.94
N ARG A 230 -30.52 -9.62 6.48
CA ARG A 230 -30.30 -8.77 5.31
C ARG A 230 -29.10 -7.84 5.48
N GLN A 231 -28.96 -7.18 6.63
CA GLN A 231 -27.82 -6.31 6.89
C GLN A 231 -26.51 -7.08 6.94
N LEU A 232 -26.51 -8.26 7.57
CA LEU A 232 -25.32 -9.13 7.62
C LEU A 232 -24.90 -9.58 6.21
N LEU A 233 -25.86 -9.94 5.35
CA LEU A 233 -25.61 -10.26 3.94
C LEU A 233 -25.06 -9.08 3.15
N ASP A 234 -25.67 -7.90 3.29
CA ASP A 234 -25.24 -6.69 2.59
C ASP A 234 -23.80 -6.29 2.98
N LEU A 235 -23.47 -6.37 4.28
CA LEU A 235 -22.13 -6.11 4.79
C LEU A 235 -21.11 -7.15 4.30
N ASN A 236 -21.51 -8.43 4.26
CA ASN A 236 -20.65 -9.50 3.74
C ASN A 236 -20.34 -9.30 2.24
N SER A 237 -21.35 -8.91 1.45
CA SER A 237 -21.17 -8.57 0.04
C SER A 237 -20.22 -7.39 -0.13
N ALA A 238 -20.39 -6.34 0.67
CA ALA A 238 -19.54 -5.15 0.61
C ALA A 238 -18.07 -5.45 0.94
N LEU A 239 -17.81 -6.26 1.98
CA LEU A 239 -16.46 -6.70 2.32
C LEU A 239 -15.86 -7.61 1.25
N SER A 240 -16.65 -8.49 0.63
CA SER A 240 -16.18 -9.36 -0.46
C SER A 240 -15.61 -8.55 -1.62
N GLU A 241 -16.25 -7.44 -1.97
CA GLU A 241 -15.78 -6.53 -3.03
C GLU A 241 -14.48 -5.79 -2.69
N THR A 242 -14.10 -5.72 -1.41
CA THR A 242 -12.80 -5.12 -1.01
C THR A 242 -11.63 -6.07 -1.25
N GLN A 243 -11.88 -7.39 -1.35
CA GLN A 243 -10.86 -8.38 -1.61
C GLN A 243 -10.46 -8.32 -3.08
N ASN A 244 -9.22 -7.87 -3.33
CA ASN A 244 -8.63 -7.89 -4.65
C ASN A 244 -7.13 -8.15 -4.51
N PRO A 245 -6.68 -9.41 -4.66
CA PRO A 245 -5.26 -9.77 -4.54
C PRO A 245 -4.41 -9.16 -5.67
N ALA A 246 -5.02 -8.78 -6.79
CA ALA A 246 -4.31 -8.13 -7.88
C ALA A 246 -3.99 -6.65 -7.58
N GLY A 247 -4.66 -6.01 -6.61
CA GLY A 247 -4.43 -4.60 -6.27
C GLY A 247 -3.00 -4.32 -5.79
N PHE A 248 -2.48 -5.16 -4.89
CA PHE A 248 -1.11 -4.99 -4.38
C PHE A 248 -0.06 -5.32 -5.46
N THR A 249 -0.29 -6.39 -6.24
CA THR A 249 0.55 -6.74 -7.40
C THR A 249 0.60 -5.60 -8.42
N ARG A 250 -0.56 -5.00 -8.74
CA ARG A 250 -0.68 -3.84 -9.63
C ARG A 250 0.17 -2.66 -9.16
N ALA A 251 0.19 -2.39 -7.85
CA ALA A 251 1.04 -1.35 -7.30
C ALA A 251 2.52 -1.64 -7.49
N LEU A 252 2.99 -2.88 -7.26
CA LEU A 252 4.40 -3.21 -7.50
C LEU A 252 4.79 -3.11 -8.98
N VAL A 253 3.89 -3.44 -9.89
CA VAL A 253 4.09 -3.21 -11.33
C VAL A 253 4.27 -1.71 -11.62
N GLY A 254 3.43 -0.85 -11.02
CA GLY A 254 3.54 0.60 -11.17
C GLY A 254 4.79 1.20 -10.52
N GLU A 255 5.16 0.76 -9.31
CA GLU A 255 6.41 1.15 -8.65
C GLU A 255 7.61 0.82 -9.55
N ARG A 256 7.63 -0.37 -10.17
CA ARG A 256 8.70 -0.77 -11.11
C ARG A 256 8.78 0.18 -12.31
N ALA A 257 7.65 0.56 -12.90
CA ALA A 257 7.60 1.47 -14.05
C ALA A 257 8.05 2.90 -13.68
N ILE A 258 7.65 3.39 -12.51
CA ILE A 258 8.09 4.69 -11.98
C ILE A 258 9.59 4.65 -11.67
N GLY A 259 10.07 3.59 -11.00
CA GLY A 259 11.48 3.40 -10.69
C GLY A 259 12.35 3.36 -11.95
N ILE A 260 11.96 2.62 -12.99
CA ILE A 260 12.66 2.59 -14.28
C ILE A 260 12.78 4.00 -14.88
N SER A 261 11.71 4.80 -14.78
CA SER A 261 11.70 6.17 -15.34
C SER A 261 12.76 7.06 -14.67
N LEU A 262 13.03 6.85 -13.37
CA LEU A 262 14.06 7.57 -12.64
C LEU A 262 15.47 7.32 -13.19
N PHE A 263 15.79 6.08 -13.57
CA PHE A 263 17.09 5.74 -14.17
C PHE A 263 17.32 6.36 -15.55
N THR A 264 16.24 6.75 -16.23
CA THR A 264 16.31 7.40 -17.55
C THR A 264 16.30 8.93 -17.48
N ALA A 265 16.00 9.51 -16.32
CA ALA A 265 15.94 10.96 -16.12
C ALA A 265 17.34 11.57 -15.97
N PRO A 266 17.53 12.87 -16.25
CA PRO A 266 18.74 13.58 -15.88
C PRO A 266 19.01 13.47 -14.38
N LEU A 267 20.26 13.19 -13.99
CA LEU A 267 20.63 12.89 -12.60
C LEU A 267 20.17 13.96 -11.59
N LYS A 268 20.31 15.24 -11.95
CA LYS A 268 19.84 16.37 -11.14
C LYS A 268 18.34 16.30 -10.84
N ASP A 269 17.53 15.93 -11.84
CA ASP A 269 16.07 15.88 -11.73
C ASP A 269 15.67 14.63 -10.93
N ALA A 270 16.40 13.53 -11.12
CA ALA A 270 16.21 12.30 -10.36
C ALA A 270 16.50 12.48 -8.86
N LEU A 271 17.57 13.18 -8.51
CA LEU A 271 17.93 13.48 -7.11
C LEU A 271 17.02 14.54 -6.47
N ALA A 272 16.49 15.48 -7.26
CA ALA A 272 15.54 16.48 -6.79
C ALA A 272 14.14 15.91 -6.52
N SER A 273 13.79 14.77 -7.12
CA SER A 273 12.49 14.11 -6.97
C SER A 273 12.36 13.32 -5.65
N THR A 274 13.15 13.67 -4.63
CA THR A 274 13.31 12.91 -3.39
C THR A 274 12.73 13.69 -2.21
N PRO A 275 12.00 13.04 -1.29
CA PRO A 275 11.65 13.66 -0.02
C PRO A 275 12.96 13.97 0.72
N SER A 276 13.25 15.26 0.87
CA SER A 276 14.43 15.81 1.53
C SER A 276 14.65 15.14 2.89
N GLY A 277 15.60 14.21 2.95
CA GLY A 277 15.88 13.46 4.18
C GLY A 277 17.00 12.41 4.15
N THR A 278 17.61 12.09 2.99
CA THR A 278 18.61 11.00 2.92
C THR A 278 19.95 11.34 2.29
N SER A 279 20.15 12.53 1.70
CA SER A 279 21.46 12.93 1.18
C SER A 279 21.88 14.27 1.77
N GLY A 280 23.04 14.30 2.45
CA GLY A 280 23.64 15.55 2.90
C GLY A 280 23.99 16.44 1.70
N ARG A 281 23.89 17.76 1.87
CA ARG A 281 24.23 18.78 0.85
C ARG A 281 25.63 18.60 0.21
N LEU A 282 26.55 17.94 0.91
CA LEU A 282 27.92 17.65 0.45
C LEU A 282 27.99 16.47 -0.53
N GLU A 283 27.11 15.46 -0.41
CA GLU A 283 27.06 14.31 -1.33
C GLU A 283 26.51 14.70 -2.70
N THR A 284 25.51 15.58 -2.74
CA THR A 284 24.92 16.09 -3.99
C THR A 284 25.92 16.88 -4.82
N VAL A 285 26.75 17.73 -4.18
CA VAL A 285 27.81 18.50 -4.85
C VAL A 285 28.93 17.59 -5.40
N ALA A 286 29.31 16.55 -4.66
CA ALA A 286 30.30 15.57 -5.13
C ALA A 286 29.75 14.74 -6.31
N ILE A 287 28.48 14.33 -6.26
CA ILE A 287 27.83 13.58 -7.33
C ILE A 287 27.76 14.40 -8.62
N ASP A 288 27.42 15.70 -8.55
CA ASP A 288 27.37 16.57 -9.75
C ASP A 288 28.75 16.75 -10.40
N LEU A 289 29.81 16.89 -9.60
CA LEU A 289 31.18 17.07 -10.11
C LEU A 289 31.71 15.80 -10.81
N PHE A 290 31.34 14.61 -10.30
CA PHE A 290 31.78 13.32 -10.84
C PHE A 290 30.75 12.62 -11.74
N ALA A 291 29.57 13.22 -11.97
CA ALA A 291 28.46 12.62 -12.72
C ALA A 291 28.86 12.05 -14.10
N PRO A 292 29.70 12.72 -14.92
CA PRO A 292 30.13 12.15 -16.21
C PRO A 292 30.97 10.88 -16.05
N LEU A 293 31.84 10.84 -15.04
CA LEU A 293 32.69 9.69 -14.73
C LEU A 293 31.86 8.52 -14.17
N ILE A 294 30.91 8.80 -13.28
CA ILE A 294 29.97 7.81 -12.73
C ILE A 294 29.07 7.23 -13.83
N LYS A 295 28.61 8.07 -14.76
CA LYS A 295 27.81 7.61 -15.90
C LYS A 295 28.64 6.77 -16.88
N ALA A 296 29.88 7.17 -17.15
CA ALA A 296 30.77 6.41 -18.03
C ALA A 296 31.08 5.03 -17.44
N SER A 297 31.20 4.92 -16.10
CA SER A 297 31.57 3.69 -15.40
C SER A 297 30.47 2.61 -15.37
N GLY A 298 29.26 2.86 -15.88
CA GLY A 298 28.17 1.87 -15.88
C GLY A 298 27.48 1.68 -14.53
N PHE A 299 27.73 2.57 -13.59
CA PHE A 299 27.23 2.50 -12.22
C PHE A 299 25.69 2.49 -12.14
N PHE A 300 25.03 3.39 -12.88
CA PHE A 300 23.56 3.50 -12.89
C PHE A 300 22.89 2.32 -13.59
N GLU A 301 23.52 1.73 -14.61
CA GLU A 301 23.01 0.52 -15.25
C GLU A 301 23.09 -0.69 -14.32
N ARG A 302 24.17 -0.79 -13.53
CA ARG A 302 24.29 -1.82 -12.49
C ARG A 302 23.19 -1.68 -11.44
N ASP A 303 22.91 -0.45 -11.02
CA ASP A 303 21.83 -0.12 -10.08
C ASP A 303 20.44 -0.41 -10.67
N GLN A 304 20.20 -0.04 -11.93
CA GLN A 304 18.95 -0.34 -12.62
C GLN A 304 18.68 -1.85 -12.74
N ILE A 305 19.71 -2.64 -13.05
CA ILE A 305 19.62 -4.10 -13.08
C ILE A 305 19.28 -4.64 -11.70
N PHE A 306 19.95 -4.16 -10.65
CA PHE A 306 19.68 -4.59 -9.27
C PHE A 306 18.25 -4.24 -8.83
N TYR A 307 17.80 -3.01 -9.10
CA TYR A 307 16.42 -2.57 -8.85
C TYR A 307 15.42 -3.49 -9.55
N PHE A 308 15.63 -3.72 -10.85
CA PHE A 308 14.75 -4.56 -11.66
C PHE A 308 14.65 -5.98 -11.11
N GLU A 309 15.78 -6.63 -10.85
CA GLU A 309 15.81 -8.00 -10.34
C GLU A 309 15.17 -8.11 -8.94
N THR A 310 15.28 -7.06 -8.12
CA THR A 310 14.64 -7.02 -6.81
C THR A 310 13.13 -6.86 -6.94
N MET A 311 12.66 -5.96 -7.82
CA MET A 311 11.23 -5.81 -8.12
C MET A 311 10.63 -7.10 -8.72
N GLN A 312 11.36 -7.76 -9.61
CA GLN A 312 10.92 -9.03 -10.19
C GLN A 312 10.85 -10.14 -9.14
N ALA A 313 11.78 -10.17 -8.18
CA ALA A 313 11.73 -11.12 -7.07
C ALA A 313 10.52 -10.87 -6.16
N TYR A 314 10.15 -9.61 -5.91
CA TYR A 314 8.91 -9.28 -5.18
C TYR A 314 7.65 -9.72 -5.93
N LEU A 315 7.56 -9.44 -7.22
CA LEU A 315 6.42 -9.90 -8.05
C LEU A 315 6.35 -11.43 -8.09
N GLY A 316 7.51 -12.10 -8.16
CA GLY A 316 7.60 -13.56 -8.01
C GLY A 316 7.09 -14.04 -6.66
N ALA A 317 7.44 -13.36 -5.55
CA ALA A 317 6.95 -13.70 -4.21
C ALA A 317 5.41 -13.59 -4.11
N LEU A 318 4.82 -12.55 -4.69
CA LEU A 318 3.36 -12.35 -4.69
C LEU A 318 2.60 -13.40 -5.52
N SER A 319 3.26 -14.08 -6.46
CA SER A 319 2.65 -15.16 -7.24
C SER A 319 2.51 -16.48 -6.45
N LEU A 320 3.16 -16.58 -5.29
CA LEU A 320 3.12 -17.77 -4.45
C LEU A 320 1.90 -17.73 -3.51
N PRO A 321 1.33 -18.88 -3.13
CA PRO A 321 0.33 -18.93 -2.07
C PRO A 321 0.95 -18.53 -0.73
N SER A 322 0.15 -17.92 0.14
CA SER A 322 0.54 -17.69 1.53
C SER A 322 0.64 -19.02 2.29
N PRO A 323 1.59 -19.20 3.24
CA PRO A 323 2.53 -18.21 3.78
C PRO A 323 3.82 -18.02 2.98
N LYS A 324 4.04 -18.83 1.94
CA LYS A 324 5.28 -18.84 1.15
C LYS A 324 5.57 -17.50 0.47
N SER A 325 4.53 -16.76 0.09
CA SER A 325 4.67 -15.39 -0.44
C SER A 325 5.33 -14.44 0.57
N LEU A 326 4.93 -14.47 1.84
CA LEU A 326 5.52 -13.65 2.90
C LEU A 326 6.97 -14.04 3.18
N GLU A 327 7.24 -15.34 3.30
CA GLU A 327 8.60 -15.86 3.50
C GLU A 327 9.54 -15.40 2.37
N THR A 328 9.11 -15.59 1.13
CA THR A 328 9.89 -15.18 -0.05
C THR A 328 10.07 -13.67 -0.07
N ALA A 329 9.03 -12.88 0.22
CA ALA A 329 9.13 -11.42 0.28
C ALA A 329 10.10 -10.95 1.38
N LYS A 330 10.09 -11.55 2.57
CA LYS A 330 11.06 -11.27 3.65
C LYS A 330 12.50 -11.57 3.22
N ASN A 331 12.72 -12.65 2.45
CA ASN A 331 14.05 -12.94 1.89
C ASN A 331 14.48 -11.87 0.87
N VAL A 332 13.54 -11.35 0.05
CA VAL A 332 13.81 -10.24 -0.86
C VAL A 332 14.08 -8.93 -0.10
N GLU A 333 13.43 -8.69 1.03
CA GLU A 333 13.70 -7.53 1.90
C GLU A 333 15.16 -7.45 2.36
N GLY A 334 15.83 -8.59 2.53
CA GLY A 334 17.27 -8.64 2.84
C GLY A 334 18.16 -8.01 1.75
N ARG A 335 17.70 -7.99 0.49
CA ARG A 335 18.39 -7.28 -0.61
C ARG A 335 18.33 -5.76 -0.46
N ILE A 336 17.40 -5.23 0.33
CA ILE A 336 17.29 -3.78 0.55
C ILE A 336 18.50 -3.27 1.33
N ASP A 337 19.02 -4.04 2.30
CA ASP A 337 20.23 -3.66 3.02
C ASP A 337 21.48 -3.77 2.15
N GLU A 338 21.50 -4.74 1.23
CA GLU A 338 22.53 -4.84 0.18
C GLU A 338 22.56 -3.61 -0.73
N ALA A 339 21.39 -3.01 -1.01
CA ALA A 339 21.26 -1.80 -1.82
C ALA A 339 22.16 -0.68 -1.27
N THR A 340 22.02 -0.41 0.03
CA THR A 340 22.81 0.62 0.74
C THR A 340 24.27 0.20 0.84
N ALA A 341 24.55 -1.03 1.25
CA ALA A 341 25.93 -1.50 1.49
C ALA A 341 26.79 -1.53 0.22
N LYS A 342 26.19 -1.75 -0.96
CA LYS A 342 26.89 -1.79 -2.25
C LYS A 342 26.77 -0.49 -3.06
N TYR A 343 26.31 0.59 -2.43
CA TYR A 343 26.14 1.91 -3.01
C TYR A 343 25.23 1.90 -4.26
N TYR A 344 24.09 1.23 -4.20
CA TYR A 344 23.06 1.35 -5.22
C TYR A 344 22.17 2.56 -4.89
N ILE A 345 22.51 3.73 -5.42
CA ILE A 345 21.92 5.03 -5.05
C ILE A 345 20.39 5.03 -5.20
N PHE A 346 19.89 4.71 -6.40
CA PHE A 346 18.45 4.76 -6.66
C PHE A 346 17.72 3.57 -6.06
N SER A 347 18.31 2.38 -6.06
CA SER A 347 17.72 1.23 -5.36
C SER A 347 17.60 1.45 -3.85
N GLY A 348 18.64 1.99 -3.21
CA GLY A 348 18.65 2.32 -1.79
C GLY A 348 17.64 3.40 -1.41
N MET A 349 17.20 4.19 -2.39
CA MET A 349 16.15 5.18 -2.23
C MET A 349 14.74 4.63 -2.45
N LEU A 350 14.54 3.82 -3.50
CA LEU A 350 13.22 3.36 -3.94
C LEU A 350 12.75 2.11 -3.17
N LEU A 351 13.63 1.15 -2.90
CA LEU A 351 13.26 -0.14 -2.33
C LEU A 351 12.81 -0.11 -0.85
N PRO A 352 13.32 0.77 0.04
CA PRO A 352 12.91 0.75 1.46
C PRO A 352 11.41 0.93 1.68
N GLY A 353 10.72 1.66 0.79
CA GLY A 353 9.26 1.86 0.87
C GLY A 353 8.45 0.56 0.72
N LEU A 354 9.05 -0.48 0.11
CA LEU A 354 8.41 -1.78 -0.11
C LEU A 354 8.38 -2.66 1.15
N ARG A 355 9.21 -2.34 2.16
CA ARG A 355 9.33 -3.14 3.39
C ARG A 355 8.00 -3.33 4.08
N ARG A 356 7.71 -4.57 4.48
CA ARG A 356 6.45 -5.00 5.12
C ARG A 356 5.21 -4.76 4.27
N GLY A 357 5.36 -4.45 2.98
CA GLY A 357 4.23 -4.24 2.07
C GLY A 357 3.37 -5.50 1.96
N VAL A 358 4.01 -6.63 1.65
CA VAL A 358 3.33 -7.95 1.58
C VAL A 358 2.73 -8.34 2.92
N GLN A 359 3.44 -8.09 4.03
CA GLN A 359 2.91 -8.33 5.37
C GLN A 359 1.61 -7.56 5.60
N LYS A 360 1.58 -6.26 5.31
CA LYS A 360 0.38 -5.42 5.49
C LYS A 360 -0.79 -5.87 4.61
N ASP A 361 -0.52 -6.32 3.39
CA ASP A 361 -1.55 -6.87 2.52
C ASP A 361 -2.18 -8.13 3.13
N LEU A 362 -1.35 -9.05 3.64
CA LEU A 362 -1.82 -10.25 4.34
C LEU A 362 -2.55 -9.93 5.65
N GLU A 363 -2.11 -8.92 6.41
CA GLU A 363 -2.83 -8.43 7.60
C GLU A 363 -4.25 -7.97 7.23
N SER A 364 -4.40 -7.23 6.12
CA SER A 364 -5.71 -6.81 5.64
C SER A 364 -6.57 -7.98 5.16
N ILE A 365 -5.99 -8.94 4.42
CA ILE A 365 -6.70 -10.16 3.98
C ILE A 365 -7.20 -10.96 5.19
N ALA A 366 -6.34 -11.18 6.19
CA ALA A 366 -6.70 -11.89 7.42
C ALA A 366 -7.84 -11.19 8.15
N LEU A 367 -7.78 -9.86 8.27
CA LEU A 367 -8.81 -9.06 8.92
C LEU A 367 -10.17 -9.14 8.19
N VAL A 368 -10.18 -9.03 6.86
CA VAL A 368 -11.43 -9.13 6.08
C VAL A 368 -12.01 -10.54 6.17
N ARG A 369 -11.18 -11.59 6.09
CA ARG A 369 -11.65 -12.99 6.26
C ARG A 369 -12.24 -13.22 7.65
N ALA A 370 -11.62 -12.66 8.69
CA ALA A 370 -12.15 -12.72 10.04
C ALA A 370 -13.51 -11.98 10.13
N ALA A 371 -13.61 -10.77 9.58
CA ALA A 371 -14.85 -10.01 9.56
C ALA A 371 -16.00 -10.75 8.83
N GLN A 372 -15.73 -11.36 7.68
CA GLN A 372 -16.72 -12.17 6.95
C GLN A 372 -17.15 -13.42 7.71
N THR A 373 -16.20 -14.10 8.35
CA THR A 373 -16.50 -15.28 9.18
C THR A 373 -17.30 -14.89 10.41
N ALA A 374 -17.03 -13.73 11.02
CA ALA A 374 -17.86 -13.18 12.10
C ALA A 374 -19.29 -12.91 11.61
N LEU A 375 -19.46 -12.27 10.45
CA LEU A 375 -20.79 -12.11 9.84
C LEU A 375 -21.51 -13.45 9.63
N ALA A 376 -20.81 -14.49 9.19
CA ALA A 376 -21.37 -15.83 9.05
C ALA A 376 -21.78 -16.45 10.40
N ILE A 377 -20.98 -16.26 11.46
CA ILE A 377 -21.32 -16.68 12.83
C ILE A 377 -22.59 -15.96 13.31
N GLU A 378 -22.70 -14.66 13.07
CA GLU A 378 -23.88 -13.88 13.45
C GLU A 378 -25.15 -14.35 12.71
N ARG A 379 -25.03 -14.68 11.42
CA ARG A 379 -26.15 -15.26 10.66
C ARG A 379 -26.54 -16.64 11.16
N PHE A 380 -25.56 -17.48 11.54
CA PHE A 380 -25.82 -18.75 12.20
C PHE A 380 -26.60 -18.53 13.51
N ARG A 381 -26.13 -17.59 14.33
CA ARG A 381 -26.73 -17.24 15.62
C ARG A 381 -28.21 -16.84 15.47
N LEU A 382 -28.53 -16.00 14.50
CA LEU A 382 -29.91 -15.60 14.19
C LEU A 382 -30.81 -16.80 13.79
N GLY A 383 -30.26 -17.76 13.05
CA GLY A 383 -31.01 -18.95 12.60
C GLY A 383 -31.13 -20.06 13.64
N HIS A 384 -30.42 -19.98 14.76
CA HIS A 384 -30.29 -21.08 15.73
C HIS A 384 -30.57 -20.63 17.17
N GLU A 385 -31.61 -19.81 17.37
CA GLU A 385 -32.08 -19.38 18.70
C GLU A 385 -30.96 -18.78 19.57
N ASP A 386 -30.20 -17.84 18.98
CA ASP A 386 -29.06 -17.16 19.61
C ASP A 386 -27.88 -18.06 20.02
N ARG A 387 -27.86 -19.32 19.56
CA ARG A 387 -26.75 -20.25 19.80
C ARG A 387 -25.56 -19.96 18.90
N LEU A 388 -24.36 -19.91 19.50
CA LEU A 388 -23.10 -19.85 18.76
C LEU A 388 -22.70 -21.24 18.23
N PRO A 389 -22.04 -21.33 17.06
CA PRO A 389 -21.57 -22.60 16.53
C PRO A 389 -20.51 -23.23 17.44
N ASP A 390 -20.49 -24.56 17.57
CA ASP A 390 -19.47 -25.27 18.34
C ASP A 390 -18.07 -25.16 17.70
N SER A 391 -18.03 -25.03 16.37
CA SER A 391 -16.82 -24.85 15.58
C SER A 391 -17.13 -24.12 14.26
N LEU A 392 -16.12 -23.58 13.59
CA LEU A 392 -16.31 -22.96 12.27
C LEU A 392 -16.82 -23.93 11.20
N ALA A 393 -16.60 -25.24 11.37
CA ALA A 393 -17.11 -26.26 10.44
C ALA A 393 -18.64 -26.31 10.40
N ALA A 394 -19.32 -25.93 11.50
CA ALA A 394 -20.78 -25.88 11.55
C ALA A 394 -21.38 -24.78 10.65
N LEU A 395 -20.56 -23.85 10.16
CA LEU A 395 -20.99 -22.81 9.23
C LEU A 395 -21.03 -23.30 7.77
N VAL A 396 -20.49 -24.49 7.48
CA VAL A 396 -20.36 -25.04 6.11
C VAL A 396 -21.43 -26.11 5.88
N PRO A 397 -22.07 -26.17 4.69
CA PRO A 397 -21.95 -25.25 3.55
C PRO A 397 -22.94 -24.07 3.61
N GLY A 398 -23.76 -23.97 4.66
CA GLY A 398 -24.93 -23.07 4.69
C GLY A 398 -24.60 -21.57 4.77
N TYR A 399 -23.59 -21.19 5.55
CA TYR A 399 -23.20 -19.79 5.78
C TYR A 399 -21.84 -19.46 5.15
N LEU A 400 -20.97 -20.46 4.97
CA LEU A 400 -19.67 -20.37 4.32
C LEU A 400 -19.50 -21.52 3.32
N GLN A 401 -18.82 -21.25 2.20
CA GLN A 401 -18.46 -22.30 1.23
C GLN A 401 -17.43 -23.28 1.79
N SER A 402 -16.45 -22.76 2.54
CA SER A 402 -15.44 -23.52 3.27
C SER A 402 -14.97 -22.69 4.46
N VAL A 403 -14.35 -23.32 5.46
CA VAL A 403 -13.72 -22.58 6.56
C VAL A 403 -12.54 -21.76 6.01
N PRO A 404 -12.50 -20.43 6.20
CA PRO A 404 -11.40 -19.63 5.68
C PRO A 404 -10.09 -19.95 6.40
N ASN A 405 -9.03 -20.11 5.62
CA ASN A 405 -7.68 -20.24 6.15
C ASN A 405 -7.10 -18.87 6.52
N ASP A 406 -6.32 -18.85 7.59
CA ASP A 406 -5.48 -17.75 7.99
C ASP A 406 -4.45 -17.45 6.89
N ALA A 407 -4.24 -16.15 6.64
CA ALA A 407 -3.26 -15.69 5.68
C ALA A 407 -1.81 -15.93 6.14
N PHE A 408 -1.54 -16.17 7.44
CA PHE A 408 -0.18 -16.28 7.96
C PHE A 408 0.36 -17.70 8.13
N ASP A 409 -0.50 -18.72 8.26
CA ASP A 409 -0.06 -20.11 8.41
C ASP A 409 -0.85 -21.11 7.57
N ALA A 410 -1.79 -20.63 6.74
CA ALA A 410 -2.67 -21.45 5.90
C ALA A 410 -3.53 -22.49 6.66
N SER A 411 -3.57 -22.44 7.99
CA SER A 411 -4.49 -23.24 8.81
C SER A 411 -5.83 -22.50 8.97
N PRO A 412 -6.93 -23.18 9.36
CA PRO A 412 -8.21 -22.51 9.60
C PRO A 412 -8.09 -21.31 10.56
N LEU A 413 -8.89 -20.26 10.35
CA LEU A 413 -9.00 -19.16 11.32
C LEU A 413 -9.33 -19.69 12.73
N ARG A 414 -8.80 -19.04 13.76
CA ARG A 414 -8.94 -19.51 15.13
C ARG A 414 -10.22 -18.95 15.73
N TYR A 415 -11.05 -19.83 16.25
CA TYR A 415 -12.33 -19.51 16.85
C TYR A 415 -12.41 -20.07 18.26
N LYS A 416 -12.86 -19.26 19.21
CA LYS A 416 -13.10 -19.69 20.58
C LYS A 416 -14.34 -19.01 21.15
N ARG A 417 -15.26 -19.80 21.70
CA ARG A 417 -16.37 -19.28 22.50
C ARG A 417 -15.86 -18.72 23.81
N LEU A 418 -16.42 -17.58 24.21
CA LEU A 418 -16.18 -16.94 25.49
C LEU A 418 -17.47 -17.02 26.33
N SER A 419 -17.41 -16.65 27.60
CA SER A 419 -18.61 -16.53 28.44
C SER A 419 -19.63 -15.56 27.85
N GLU A 420 -19.14 -14.48 27.23
CA GLU A 420 -19.93 -13.45 26.58
C GLU A 420 -19.52 -13.29 25.11
N GLY A 421 -19.94 -14.24 24.28
CA GLY A 421 -19.70 -14.20 22.84
C GLY A 421 -18.56 -15.11 22.38
N TYR A 422 -17.68 -14.59 21.53
CA TYR A 422 -16.57 -15.35 20.94
C TYR A 422 -15.41 -14.44 20.57
N VAL A 423 -14.25 -15.05 20.36
CA VAL A 423 -13.10 -14.44 19.69
C VAL A 423 -12.81 -15.21 18.41
N LEU A 424 -12.53 -14.45 17.35
CA LEU A 424 -12.12 -14.95 16.05
C LEU A 424 -10.87 -14.18 15.63
N TYR A 425 -9.79 -14.89 15.33
CA TYR A 425 -8.51 -14.24 15.09
C TYR A 425 -7.63 -15.00 14.09
N SER A 426 -6.67 -14.26 13.56
CA SER A 426 -5.50 -14.75 12.85
C SER A 426 -4.31 -14.75 13.81
N ILE A 427 -3.37 -15.68 13.62
CA ILE A 427 -2.12 -15.73 14.41
C ILE A 427 -1.21 -14.53 14.13
N GLY A 428 -1.40 -13.85 12.99
CA GLY A 428 -0.64 -12.67 12.61
C GLY A 428 0.81 -12.93 12.18
N ALA A 429 1.52 -11.83 11.89
CA ALA A 429 2.82 -11.86 11.22
C ALA A 429 4.01 -12.35 12.08
N ASP A 430 3.83 -12.44 13.40
CA ASP A 430 4.82 -12.99 14.34
C ASP A 430 4.76 -14.52 14.40
N GLY A 431 3.72 -15.14 13.81
CA GLY A 431 3.57 -16.59 13.74
C GLY A 431 3.26 -17.25 15.09
N THR A 432 2.97 -16.47 16.13
CA THR A 432 2.82 -16.96 17.51
C THR A 432 1.36 -16.93 17.91
N ASP A 433 0.79 -18.07 18.31
CA ASP A 433 -0.58 -18.11 18.81
C ASP A 433 -0.65 -17.64 20.27
N ASP A 434 -1.10 -16.39 20.45
CA ASP A 434 -1.35 -15.78 21.75
C ASP A 434 -2.71 -16.14 22.37
N GLY A 435 -3.46 -17.07 21.77
CA GLY A 435 -4.79 -17.49 22.22
C GLY A 435 -5.88 -16.44 22.00
N GLY A 436 -5.69 -15.55 21.02
CA GLY A 436 -6.63 -14.46 20.71
C GLY A 436 -6.61 -13.30 21.71
N ARG A 437 -5.52 -13.12 22.46
CA ARG A 437 -5.36 -11.98 23.38
C ARG A 437 -5.27 -10.67 22.60
N GLU A 438 -6.01 -9.66 23.06
CA GLU A 438 -5.93 -8.33 22.46
C GLU A 438 -4.55 -7.71 22.68
N ARG A 439 -3.97 -7.15 21.62
CA ARG A 439 -2.77 -6.34 21.76
C ARG A 439 -3.12 -5.09 22.56
N LYS A 440 -2.42 -4.87 23.67
CA LYS A 440 -2.49 -3.61 24.43
C LYS A 440 -2.18 -2.46 23.46
N GLU A 441 -2.99 -1.40 23.47
CA GLU A 441 -2.66 -0.19 22.73
C GLU A 441 -1.25 0.26 23.13
N LYS A 442 -0.36 0.43 22.15
CA LYS A 442 0.94 1.04 22.41
C LYS A 442 0.67 2.49 22.80
N THR A 443 0.62 2.78 24.10
CA THR A 443 0.74 4.15 24.61
C THR A 443 2.06 4.70 24.07
N LYS A 444 1.99 5.66 23.15
CA LYS A 444 3.15 6.48 22.81
C LYS A 444 3.48 7.31 24.04
N HIS A 445 4.26 6.77 24.97
CA HIS A 445 5.06 7.62 25.85
C HIS A 445 6.03 8.36 24.93
N ARG A 446 5.71 9.62 24.62
CA ARG A 446 6.76 10.60 24.39
C ARG A 446 7.28 10.90 25.78
N ASP A 447 8.44 10.35 26.11
CA ASP A 447 9.22 10.90 27.22
C ASP A 447 9.44 12.38 26.90
N PRO A 448 9.09 13.30 27.82
CA PRO A 448 9.56 14.67 27.68
C PRO A 448 11.08 14.62 27.81
N GLU A 449 11.78 15.01 26.75
CA GLU A 449 13.20 15.35 26.86
C GLU A 449 13.31 16.41 27.97
N GLU A 450 13.97 16.02 29.06
CA GLU A 450 14.44 16.91 30.11
C GLU A 450 15.51 17.86 29.53
N PRO A 451 15.65 19.06 30.12
CA PRO A 451 15.98 20.32 29.43
C PRO A 451 17.37 20.45 28.80
#